data_AF-A0AAV8X4S7-F1
#
_entry.id   AF-A0AAV8X4S7-F1
#
_cell.length_a   1.000
_cell.length_b   1.000
_cell.length_c   1.000
_cell.angle_alpha   90.00
_cell.angle_beta   90.00
_cell.angle_gamma   90.00
#
_symmetry.space_group_name_H-M   'P 1'
#
loop_
_entity.id
_entity.type
_entity.pdbx_description
1 polymer ?
#
loop_
_entity_poly.entity_id
_entity_poly.type
_entity_poly.pdbx_seq_one_letter_code
_entity_poly.pdbx_strand_id
1 'polypeptide(L)'
;MKQELVPIRSSNDLNAVTSADDTENPKINIDKLYWTVPHVPVGIPQQLALTKILDKNLEILLPFRSWKLVEYPVLSQTTRHTWPVNTTMKLETPRHVIVAFQTDKKNKVTSNMSTFDS
;
A
#
# COMPACT_ATOMS: atom_id res chain seq x y z
N MET A 1 18.90 7.92 7.04
CA MET A 1 17.86 6.99 6.51
C MET A 1 17.30 7.62 5.24
N LYS A 2 17.47 7.00 4.08
CA LYS A 2 16.91 7.53 2.83
C LYS A 2 15.40 7.27 2.83
N GLN A 3 14.60 8.32 2.72
CA GLN A 3 13.16 8.21 2.52
C GLN A 3 12.88 8.31 1.02
N GLU A 4 12.19 7.33 0.45
CA GLU A 4 11.91 7.26 -0.98
C GLU A 4 10.43 6.91 -1.20
N LEU A 5 9.78 7.64 -2.10
CA LEU A 5 8.40 7.39 -2.53
C LEU A 5 8.43 6.98 -4.01
N VAL A 6 8.04 5.74 -4.30
CA VAL A 6 7.97 5.21 -5.66
C VAL A 6 6.50 4.95 -6.02
N PRO A 7 5.83 5.86 -6.74
CA PRO A 7 4.48 5.61 -7.24
C PRO A 7 4.51 4.61 -8.39
N ILE A 8 3.59 3.65 -8.38
CA ILE A 8 3.38 2.68 -9.46
C ILE A 8 1.98 2.92 -10.02
N ARG A 9 1.86 3.10 -11.33
CA ARG A 9 0.59 3.34 -12.03
C ARG A 9 0.39 2.29 -13.13
N SER A 10 -0.85 1.84 -13.29
CA SER A 10 -1.27 1.01 -14.43
C SER A 10 -1.13 1.80 -15.74
N SER A 11 -1.08 1.08 -16.88
CA SER A 11 -1.10 1.70 -18.20
C SER A 11 -2.46 2.33 -18.57
N ASN A 12 -3.53 1.98 -17.83
CA ASN A 12 -4.89 2.45 -18.05
C ASN A 12 -5.52 3.02 -16.77
N ASP A 13 -6.56 3.84 -16.95
CA ASP A 13 -7.29 4.51 -15.87
C ASP A 13 -8.69 3.93 -15.63
N LEU A 14 -9.06 2.87 -16.35
CA LEU A 14 -10.37 2.22 -16.29
C LEU A 14 -10.76 1.76 -14.88
N ASN A 15 -9.77 1.48 -14.03
CA ASN A 15 -9.98 0.98 -12.67
C ASN A 15 -10.10 2.10 -11.63
N ALA A 16 -9.88 3.36 -12.03
CA ALA A 16 -9.84 4.50 -11.13
C ALA A 16 -11.13 5.33 -11.14
N VAL A 17 -12.04 5.05 -12.09
CA VAL A 17 -13.29 5.79 -12.28
C VAL A 17 -14.41 4.86 -12.65
N THR A 18 -15.64 5.30 -12.40
CA THR A 18 -16.86 4.59 -12.75
C THR A 18 -17.71 5.44 -13.69
N SER A 19 -18.16 4.87 -14.81
CA SER A 19 -19.12 5.50 -15.73
C SER A 19 -20.31 4.58 -16.00
N ALA A 20 -21.42 5.14 -16.49
CA ALA A 20 -22.58 4.35 -16.91
C ALA A 20 -22.36 3.68 -18.27
N ASP A 21 -21.51 4.26 -19.13
CA ASP A 21 -21.25 3.78 -20.49
C ASP A 21 -19.93 3.02 -20.57
N ASP A 22 -19.95 1.81 -21.12
CA ASP A 22 -18.77 0.92 -21.23
C ASP A 22 -17.79 1.32 -22.35
N THR A 23 -18.22 2.21 -23.24
CA THR A 23 -17.40 2.72 -24.36
C THR A 23 -16.59 3.96 -24.00
N GLU A 24 -16.83 4.54 -22.82
CA GLU A 24 -16.11 5.71 -22.38
C GLU A 24 -14.70 5.33 -21.94
N ASN A 25 -13.69 6.06 -22.44
CA ASN A 25 -12.28 5.85 -22.09
C ASN A 25 -11.78 7.05 -21.27
N PRO A 26 -12.17 7.13 -19.99
CA PRO A 26 -11.76 8.23 -19.13
C PRO A 26 -10.26 8.18 -18.88
N LYS A 27 -9.65 9.37 -18.83
CA LYS A 27 -8.21 9.56 -18.62
C LYS A 27 -7.98 10.50 -17.46
N ILE A 28 -7.15 10.08 -16.50
CA ILE A 28 -6.78 10.87 -15.35
C ILE A 28 -5.42 11.51 -15.61
N ASN A 29 -5.36 12.85 -15.60
CA ASN A 29 -4.09 13.57 -15.61
C ASN A 29 -3.74 13.97 -14.17
N ILE A 30 -2.55 13.59 -13.72
CA ILE A 30 -2.00 13.98 -12.42
C ILE A 30 -0.96 15.06 -12.69
N ASP A 31 -1.32 16.32 -12.44
CA ASP A 31 -0.42 17.44 -12.73
C ASP A 31 0.67 17.60 -11.67
N LYS A 32 0.31 17.40 -10.39
CA LYS A 32 1.22 17.54 -9.25
C LYS A 32 0.91 16.51 -8.18
N LEU A 33 1.96 15.92 -7.61
CA LEU A 33 1.91 15.04 -6.46
C LEU A 33 2.75 15.66 -5.35
N TYR A 34 2.14 15.94 -4.20
CA TYR A 34 2.85 16.42 -3.01
C TYR A 34 2.92 15.30 -1.99
N TRP A 35 4.13 14.99 -1.51
CA TRP A 35 4.32 14.08 -0.40
C TRP A 35 4.63 14.88 0.87
N THR A 36 3.63 15.03 1.72
CA THR A 36 3.78 15.70 3.01
C THR A 36 4.17 14.67 4.06
N VAL A 37 5.44 14.68 4.48
CA VAL A 37 5.90 13.88 5.62
C VAL A 37 5.64 14.69 6.89
N PRO A 38 4.70 14.29 7.76
CA PRO A 38 4.41 15.03 8.98
C PRO A 38 5.62 14.98 9.90
N HIS A 39 6.17 16.15 10.20
CA HIS A 39 7.16 16.30 11.27
C HIS A 39 6.40 16.40 12.59
N VAL A 40 6.57 15.42 13.48
CA VAL A 40 5.97 15.43 14.82
C VAL A 40 6.98 16.06 15.77
N PRO A 41 6.83 17.35 16.14
CA PRO A 41 7.69 17.95 17.15
C PRO A 41 7.38 17.31 18.50
N VAL A 42 8.44 16.98 19.24
CA VAL A 42 8.34 16.50 20.63
C VAL A 42 8.37 17.70 21.57
N GLY A 43 7.65 17.61 22.70
CA GLY A 43 7.76 18.62 23.76
C GLY A 43 9.17 18.62 24.38
N ILE A 44 9.57 19.73 25.00
CA ILE A 44 10.90 19.90 25.62
C ILE A 44 11.26 18.73 26.56
N PRO A 45 10.36 18.22 27.44
CA PRO A 45 10.67 17.08 28.29
C PRO A 45 10.98 15.80 27.50
N GLN A 46 10.21 15.52 26.45
CA GLN A 46 10.37 14.36 25.59
C GLN A 46 11.62 14.48 24.72
N GLN A 47 11.94 15.68 24.25
CA GLN A 47 13.18 15.97 23.51
C GLN A 47 14.40 15.67 24.38
N LEU A 48 14.43 16.17 25.62
CA LEU A 48 15.53 15.89 26.55
C LEU A 48 15.66 14.39 26.85
N ALA A 49 14.53 13.68 26.98
CA ALA A 49 14.53 12.24 27.16
C ALA A 49 15.11 11.51 25.93
N LEU A 50 14.73 11.92 24.72
CA LEU A 50 15.25 11.36 23.47
C LEU A 50 16.76 11.60 23.33
N THR A 51 17.23 12.82 23.62
CA THR A 51 18.67 13.16 23.58
C THR A 51 19.46 12.30 24.55
N LYS A 52 18.96 12.07 25.78
CA LYS A 52 19.60 11.17 26.74
C LYS A 52 19.69 9.71 26.27
N ILE A 53 18.70 9.24 25.52
CA ILE A 53 18.72 7.89 24.93
C ILE A 53 19.78 7.84 23.81
N LEU A 54 19.85 8.90 22.99
CA LEU A 54 20.83 9.06 21.92
C LEU A 54 22.27 9.13 22.46
N ASP A 55 22.52 9.92 23.51
CA ASP A 55 23.82 10.08 24.15
C ASP A 55 24.32 8.78 24.79
N LYS A 56 23.40 7.97 25.31
CA LYS A 56 23.71 6.63 25.84
C LYS A 56 23.88 5.58 24.74
N ASN A 57 23.72 5.97 23.47
CA ASN A 57 23.79 5.10 22.31
C ASN A 57 22.86 3.88 22.43
N LEU A 58 21.69 4.09 23.05
CA LEU A 58 20.68 3.06 23.25
C LEU A 58 19.84 2.90 21.97
N GLU A 59 19.64 1.67 21.55
CA GLU A 59 18.78 1.35 20.42
C GLU A 59 17.31 1.68 20.74
N ILE A 60 16.65 2.41 19.84
CA ILE A 60 15.22 2.69 19.93
C ILE A 60 14.48 1.71 19.03
N LEU A 61 13.65 0.87 19.63
CA LEU A 61 12.77 -0.02 18.87
C LEU A 61 11.59 0.79 18.31
N LEU A 62 11.61 1.04 17.00
CA LEU A 62 10.55 1.70 16.26
C LEU A 62 9.68 0.66 15.54
N PRO A 63 8.47 0.33 16.04
CA PRO A 63 7.58 -0.56 15.32
C PRO A 63 7.09 0.14 14.05
N PHE A 64 7.34 -0.46 12.89
CA PHE A 64 6.79 -0.02 11.62
C PHE A 64 5.91 -1.13 11.03
N ARG A 65 4.92 -0.73 10.22
CA ARG A 65 4.07 -1.65 9.46
C ARG A 65 4.26 -1.38 7.97
N SER A 66 4.73 -2.38 7.25
CA SER A 66 4.69 -2.41 5.79
C SER A 66 3.43 -3.15 5.32
N TRP A 67 2.90 -2.71 4.19
CA TRP A 67 1.82 -3.40 3.48
C TRP A 67 2.35 -3.81 2.11
N LYS A 68 2.05 -5.05 1.71
CA LYS A 68 2.36 -5.55 0.37
C LYS A 68 1.06 -6.01 -0.29
N LEU A 69 0.72 -5.37 -1.40
CA LEU A 69 -0.39 -5.80 -2.25
C LEU A 69 0.14 -6.77 -3.30
N VAL A 70 -0.54 -7.90 -3.49
CA VAL A 70 -0.27 -8.84 -4.57
C VAL A 70 -1.60 -9.09 -5.28
N GLU A 71 -1.64 -8.79 -6.57
CA GLU A 71 -2.84 -8.97 -7.39
C GLU A 71 -2.60 -10.11 -8.39
N TYR A 72 -3.58 -11.02 -8.52
CA TYR A 72 -3.60 -12.05 -9.55
C TYR A 72 -4.70 -11.70 -10.56
N PRO A 73 -4.36 -11.27 -11.79
CA PRO A 73 -5.36 -10.87 -12.78
C PRO A 73 -6.20 -12.05 -13.28
N VAL A 74 -5.65 -13.27 -13.22
CA VAL A 74 -6.33 -14.51 -13.61
C VAL A 74 -6.01 -15.56 -12.57
N LEU A 75 -7.06 -16.10 -11.94
CA LEU A 75 -6.94 -17.25 -11.05
C LEU A 75 -6.98 -18.53 -11.88
N SER A 76 -5.97 -19.39 -11.73
CA SER A 76 -6.01 -20.75 -12.29
C SER A 76 -7.19 -21.53 -11.70
N GLN A 77 -7.77 -22.47 -12.45
CA GLN A 77 -8.85 -23.37 -11.99
C GLN A 77 -8.36 -24.44 -11.00
N THR A 78 -7.53 -24.02 -10.04
CA THR A 78 -6.89 -24.86 -9.05
C THR A 78 -7.45 -24.54 -7.68
N THR A 79 -7.66 -25.55 -6.84
CA THR A 79 -8.09 -25.32 -5.45
C THR A 79 -6.95 -24.95 -4.51
N ARG A 80 -5.71 -24.88 -5.03
CA ARG A 80 -4.50 -24.59 -4.27
C ARG A 80 -3.70 -23.48 -4.95
N HIS A 81 -3.45 -22.41 -4.22
CA HIS A 81 -2.57 -21.33 -4.63
C HIS A 81 -1.46 -21.15 -3.59
N THR A 82 -0.25 -20.89 -4.07
CA THR A 82 0.91 -20.63 -3.23
C THR A 82 1.48 -19.26 -3.58
N TRP A 83 1.68 -18.44 -2.55
CA TRP A 83 2.17 -17.08 -2.68
C TRP A 83 3.50 -16.95 -1.93
N PRO A 84 4.55 -16.40 -2.56
CA PRO A 84 5.78 -16.10 -1.84
C PRO A 84 5.57 -14.87 -0.95
N VAL A 85 5.54 -15.10 0.37
CA VAL A 85 5.62 -14.04 1.36
C VAL A 85 7.09 -13.76 1.63
N ASN A 86 7.62 -12.72 0.99
CA ASN A 86 8.98 -12.25 1.27
C ASN A 86 8.98 -11.64 2.66
N THR A 87 9.61 -12.32 3.62
CA THR A 87 9.93 -11.76 4.93
C THR A 87 11.39 -11.35 4.93
N THR A 88 11.68 -10.11 5.32
CA THR A 88 13.06 -9.70 5.57
C THR A 88 13.57 -10.44 6.82
N MET A 89 14.83 -10.88 6.83
CA MET A 89 15.43 -11.74 7.88
C MET A 89 14.98 -11.36 9.30
N LYS A 90 14.26 -12.27 9.97
CA LYS A 90 13.84 -12.30 11.41
C LYS A 90 13.16 -11.07 12.01
N LEU A 91 13.24 -9.88 11.40
CA LEU A 91 12.77 -8.62 11.97
C LEU A 91 11.29 -8.34 11.61
N GLU A 92 10.87 -8.82 10.45
CA GLU A 92 9.51 -8.63 9.94
C GLU A 92 8.70 -9.92 10.08
N THR A 93 7.70 -9.91 10.96
CA THR A 93 6.73 -11.00 11.09
C THR A 93 5.40 -10.62 10.43
N PRO A 94 4.89 -11.42 9.47
CA PRO A 94 3.55 -11.21 8.93
C PRO A 94 2.52 -11.28 10.06
N ARG A 95 1.73 -10.23 10.24
CA ARG A 95 0.73 -10.16 11.33
C ARG A 95 -0.67 -10.55 10.87
N HIS A 96 -1.06 -10.12 9.68
CA HIS A 96 -2.39 -10.35 9.12
C HIS A 96 -2.25 -10.62 7.64
N VAL A 97 -3.11 -11.51 7.13
CA VAL A 97 -3.30 -11.75 5.71
C VAL A 97 -4.76 -11.46 5.40
N ILE A 98 -5.01 -10.56 4.46
CA ILE A 98 -6.34 -10.26 3.96
C ILE A 98 -6.42 -10.84 2.55
N VAL A 99 -7.38 -11.72 2.33
CA VAL A 99 -7.67 -12.29 1.01
C VAL A 99 -9.04 -11.81 0.61
N ALA A 100 -9.14 -11.25 -0.58
CA ALA A 100 -10.39 -10.78 -1.15
C ALA A 100 -10.49 -11.26 -2.59
N PHE A 101 -11.70 -11.66 -2.99
CA PHE A 101 -12.00 -12.10 -4.35
C PHE A 101 -12.91 -11.07 -5.01
N GLN A 102 -12.74 -10.94 -6.32
CA GLN A 102 -13.62 -10.14 -7.16
C GLN A 102 -13.75 -10.83 -8.51
N THR A 103 -14.93 -10.75 -9.09
CA THR A 103 -15.28 -11.34 -10.37
C THR A 103 -15.64 -10.24 -11.34
N ASP A 104 -15.04 -10.29 -12.53
CA ASP A 104 -15.46 -9.50 -13.68
C ASP A 104 -15.49 -7.96 -13.51
N LYS A 105 -14.76 -7.43 -12.52
CA LYS A 105 -14.64 -5.97 -12.28
C LYS A 105 -13.41 -5.34 -12.93
N LYS A 106 -12.39 -6.16 -13.24
CA LYS A 106 -11.11 -5.65 -13.74
C LYS A 106 -11.22 -5.03 -15.12
N ASN A 107 -10.72 -3.81 -15.28
CA ASN A 107 -10.75 -3.02 -16.50
C ASN A 107 -12.16 -2.75 -17.05
N LYS A 108 -13.18 -2.80 -16.18
CA LYS A 108 -14.56 -2.43 -16.55
C LYS A 108 -14.91 -1.09 -15.95
N VAL A 109 -15.12 -0.09 -16.78
CA VAL A 109 -15.46 1.27 -16.32
C VAL A 109 -16.85 1.31 -15.69
N THR A 110 -17.73 0.36 -16.04
CA THR A 110 -19.07 0.23 -15.49
C THR A 110 -19.11 -0.38 -14.09
N SER A 111 -18.01 -1.02 -13.67
CA SER A 111 -17.97 -1.78 -12.42
C SER A 111 -16.99 -1.16 -11.43
N ASN A 112 -17.43 -0.97 -10.19
CA ASN A 112 -16.60 -0.36 -9.16
C ASN A 112 -15.52 -1.34 -8.65
N MET A 113 -14.25 -1.07 -8.97
CA MET A 113 -13.09 -1.87 -8.51
C MET A 113 -12.87 -1.81 -6.99
N SER A 114 -13.34 -0.76 -6.32
CA SER A 114 -13.12 -0.58 -4.88
C SER A 114 -14.02 -1.47 -4.02
N THR A 115 -15.03 -2.12 -4.60
CA THR A 115 -15.93 -3.02 -3.89
C THR A 115 -15.61 -4.47 -4.21
N PHE A 116 -15.37 -5.27 -3.17
CA PHE A 116 -15.20 -6.72 -3.31
C PHE A 116 -16.55 -7.43 -3.37
N ASP A 117 -16.58 -8.62 -3.95
CA ASP A 117 -17.79 -9.44 -3.96
C ASP A 117 -18.07 -9.95 -2.55
N SER A 118 -19.33 -9.93 -2.16
CA SER A 118 -19.83 -10.43 -0.86
C SER A 118 -20.04 -11.94 -0.86
#